data_AF-A7RGP4-F1
#
_entry.id   AF-A7RGP4-F1
#
_cell.length_a   1.000
_cell.length_b   1.000
_cell.length_c   1.000
_cell.angle_alpha   90.00
_cell.angle_beta   90.00
_cell.angle_gamma   90.00
#
_symmetry.space_group_name_H-M   'P 1'
#
loop_
_entity.id
_entity.type
_entity.pdbx_description
1 polymer ?
#
loop_
_entity_poly.entity_id
_entity_poly.type
_entity_poly.pdbx_seq_one_letter_code
_entity_poly.pdbx_strand_id
1 'polypeptide(L)' 'SNSPPKWLNDLEKDDMDMLQEFGSLTTSQLMEKVRGLQNLAFQLGLDEAREMTRGKFLSILDKSSSGRR' A
#
# COMPACT_ATOMS: atom_id res chain seq x y z
N SER A 1 -27.52 -5.28 23.91
CA SER A 1 -26.24 -4.60 23.63
C SER A 1 -25.83 -4.90 22.20
N ASN A 2 -25.98 -3.93 21.28
CA ASN A 2 -25.60 -4.12 19.88
C ASN A 2 -24.40 -3.23 19.60
N SER A 3 -23.23 -3.63 20.13
CA SER A 3 -21.96 -2.97 19.79
C SER A 3 -21.59 -3.37 18.36
N PRO A 4 -21.15 -2.42 17.52
CA PRO A 4 -20.76 -2.72 16.16
C PRO A 4 -19.64 -3.78 16.12
N PRO A 5 -19.57 -4.59 15.04
CA PRO A 5 -18.54 -5.61 14.89
C PRO A 5 -17.14 -5.01 15.03
N LYS A 6 -16.20 -5.75 15.62
CA LYS A 6 -14.82 -5.26 15.85
C LYS A 6 -14.12 -4.76 14.57
N TRP A 7 -14.43 -5.34 13.42
CA TRP A 7 -13.86 -4.92 12.13
C TRP A 7 -14.35 -3.54 11.67
N LEU A 8 -15.48 -3.07 12.20
CA LEU A 8 -16.07 -1.76 11.89
C LEU A 8 -15.45 -0.63 12.74
N ASN A 9 -14.74 -0.97 13.83
CA ASN A 9 -14.25 0.04 14.77
C ASN A 9 -13.05 0.84 14.24
N ASP A 10 -12.33 0.30 13.26
CA ASP A 10 -11.08 0.88 12.74
C ASP A 10 -11.21 1.36 11.28
N LEU A 11 -12.42 1.33 10.70
CA LEU A 11 -12.65 1.83 9.35
C LEU A 11 -12.89 3.33 9.39
N GLU A 12 -12.02 4.08 8.73
CA GLU A 12 -12.19 5.50 8.53
C GLU A 12 -13.31 5.76 7.52
N LYS A 13 -13.77 7.01 7.46
CA LYS A 13 -14.82 7.41 6.52
C LYS A 13 -14.42 7.11 5.07
N ASP A 14 -13.15 7.29 4.74
CA ASP A 14 -12.62 7.02 3.41
C ASP A 14 -12.60 5.52 3.08
N ASP A 15 -12.36 4.66 4.08
CA ASP A 15 -12.42 3.20 3.89
C ASP A 15 -13.85 2.73 3.58
N MET A 16 -14.83 3.32 4.26
CA MET A 16 -16.25 3.04 4.01
C MET A 16 -16.70 3.50 2.62
N ASP A 17 -16.25 4.69 2.20
CA ASP A 17 -16.55 5.23 0.88
C ASP A 17 -15.89 4.35 -0.21
N MET A 18 -14.67 3.83 0.03
CA MET A 18 -13.98 2.89 -0.87
C MET A 18 -14.68 1.52 -0.95
N LEU A 19 -15.15 0.98 0.17
CA LEU A 19 -15.91 -0.28 0.20
C LEU A 19 -17.23 -0.15 -0.58
N GLN A 20 -17.91 0.99 -0.46
CA GLN A 20 -19.12 1.25 -1.22
C GLN A 20 -18.84 1.38 -2.73
N GLU A 21 -17.73 2.03 -3.10
CA GLU A 21 -17.28 2.09 -4.50
C GLU A 21 -17.06 0.68 -5.05
N PHE A 22 -16.32 -0.19 -4.34
CA PHE A 22 -16.08 -1.56 -4.78
C PHE A 22 -17.36 -2.42 -4.82
N GLY A 23 -18.28 -2.23 -3.88
CA GLY A 23 -19.58 -2.91 -3.85
C GLY A 23 -20.50 -2.50 -5.01
N SER A 24 -20.29 -1.33 -5.61
CA SER A 24 -21.05 -0.86 -6.78
C SER A 24 -20.53 -1.40 -8.11
N LEU A 25 -19.33 -1.98 -8.14
CA LEU A 25 -18.72 -2.53 -9.34
C LEU A 25 -19.34 -3.87 -9.72
N THR A 26 -19.44 -4.11 -11.03
CA THR A 26 -19.74 -5.47 -11.53
C THR A 26 -18.55 -6.40 -11.28
N THR A 27 -18.79 -7.71 -11.21
CA THR A 27 -17.72 -8.72 -11.01
C THR A 27 -16.57 -8.56 -12.01
N SER A 28 -16.85 -8.22 -13.27
CA SER A 28 -15.80 -8.02 -14.27
C SER A 28 -14.93 -6.81 -13.97
N GLN A 29 -15.53 -5.70 -13.55
CA GLN A 29 -14.82 -4.46 -13.20
C GLN A 29 -13.99 -4.65 -11.92
N LEU A 30 -14.52 -5.39 -10.94
CA LEU A 30 -13.78 -5.73 -9.73
C LEU A 30 -12.52 -6.55 -10.07
N MET A 31 -12.65 -7.57 -10.91
CA MET A 31 -11.51 -8.40 -11.35
C MET A 31 -10.47 -7.59 -12.13
N GLU A 32 -10.90 -6.59 -12.90
CA GLU A 32 -9.99 -5.66 -13.58
C GLU A 32 -9.23 -4.78 -12.58
N LYS A 33 -9.92 -4.23 -11.57
CA LYS A 33 -9.28 -3.42 -10.51
C LYS A 33 -8.30 -4.25 -9.68
N VAL A 34 -8.60 -5.52 -9.39
CA VAL A 34 -7.68 -6.46 -8.75
C VAL A 34 -6.42 -6.68 -9.59
N ARG A 35 -6.55 -6.90 -10.90
CA ARG A 35 -5.40 -7.01 -11.81
C ARG A 35 -4.58 -5.71 -11.85
N GLY A 36 -5.26 -4.57 -11.86
CA GLY A 36 -4.61 -3.26 -11.80
C GLY A 36 -3.74 -3.10 -10.54
N LEU A 37 -4.28 -3.47 -9.37
CA LEU A 37 -3.54 -3.44 -8.11
C LEU A 37 -2.34 -4.39 -8.10
N GLN A 38 -2.48 -5.59 -8.67
CA GLN A 38 -1.36 -6.53 -8.81
C GLN A 38 -0.25 -5.97 -9.70
N ASN A 39 -0.62 -5.34 -10.82
CA ASN A 39 0.35 -4.69 -11.71
C ASN A 39 1.06 -3.52 -11.02
N LEU A 40 0.30 -2.69 -10.27
CA LEU A 40 0.86 -1.59 -9.50
C LEU A 40 1.82 -2.09 -8.42
N ALA A 41 1.44 -3.11 -7.65
CA ALA A 41 2.28 -3.70 -6.62
C ALA A 41 3.59 -4.25 -7.22
N PHE A 42 3.52 -4.87 -8.40
CA PHE A 42 4.70 -5.33 -9.11
C PHE A 42 5.63 -4.16 -9.51
N GLN A 43 5.08 -3.10 -10.13
CA GLN A 43 5.85 -1.91 -10.52
C GLN A 43 6.51 -1.24 -9.31
N LEU A 44 5.76 -1.04 -8.23
CA LEU A 44 6.27 -0.47 -7.00
C LEU A 44 7.39 -1.33 -6.40
N GLY A 45 7.26 -2.66 -6.43
CA GLY A 45 8.32 -3.55 -5.95
C GLY A 45 9.62 -3.44 -6.76
N LEU A 46 9.53 -3.23 -8.08
CA LEU A 46 10.70 -2.97 -8.92
C LEU A 46 11.37 -1.63 -8.57
N ASP A 47 10.57 -0.57 -8.42
CA ASP A 47 11.06 0.75 -8.07
C ASP A 47 11.69 0.76 -6.67
N GLU A 48 11.04 0.14 -5.69
CA GLU A 48 11.59 0.00 -4.34
C GLU A 48 12.92 -0.75 -4.35
N ALA A 49 13.01 -1.90 -5.04
CA ALA A 49 14.27 -2.65 -5.14
C ALA A 49 15.40 -1.82 -5.78
N ARG A 50 15.07 -1.01 -6.78
CA ARG A 50 16.02 -0.09 -7.41
C ARG A 50 16.50 0.97 -6.44
N GLU A 51 15.59 1.64 -5.74
CA GLU A 51 15.94 2.70 -4.78
C GLU A 51 16.71 2.15 -3.58
N MET A 52 16.35 0.96 -3.08
CA MET A 52 17.09 0.27 -2.02
C MET A 52 18.52 -0.06 -2.44
N THR A 53 18.70 -0.53 -3.67
CA THR A 53 20.03 -0.80 -4.25
C THR A 53 20.85 0.48 -4.35
N ARG A 54 20.25 1.58 -4.82
CA ARG A 54 20.91 2.89 -4.88
C ARG A 54 21.29 3.39 -3.49
N GLY A 55 20.38 3.29 -2.51
CA GLY A 55 20.64 3.68 -1.12
C GLY A 55 21.79 2.90 -0.50
N LYS A 56 21.90 1.59 -0.80
CA LYS A 56 23.03 0.76 -0.38
C LYS A 56 24.36 1.23 -0.96
N PHE A 57 24.42 1.56 -2.25
CA PHE A 57 25.64 2.07 -2.88
C PHE A 57 26.05 3.46 -2.38
N LEU A 58 25.08 4.26 -1.98
CA LEU A 58 25.31 5.60 -1.43
C LEU A 58 25.54 5.58 0.10
N SER A 59 25.52 4.42 0.74
CA SER A 59 25.70 4.23 2.18
C SER A 59 24.84 5.17 3.05
N ILE A 60 23.64 5.51 2.57
CA ILE A 60 22.75 6.48 3.24
C ILE A 60 22.21 5.95 4.58
N LEU A 61 22.16 4.62 4.72
CA LEU A 61 21.72 3.94 5.95
C LEU A 61 22.90 3.49 6.83
N ASP A 62 24.15 3.71 6.39
CA ASP A 62 25.31 3.36 7.20
C ASP A 62 25.47 4.37 8.35
N LYS A 63 25.45 3.89 9.59
CA LYS A 63 25.57 4.74 10.79
C LYS A 63 26.89 5.51 10.84
N SER A 64 27.91 5.07 10.12
CA SER A 64 29.21 5.75 10.05
C SER A 64 29.21 7.01 9.15
N SER A 65 28.25 7.14 8.23
CA SER A 65 28.12 8.32 7.36
C SER A 65 27.40 9.50 8.04
N SER A 66 26.62 9.21 9.10
CA SER A 66 25.85 10.21 9.85
C SER A 66 26.58 10.78 11.08
N GLY A 67 27.86 10.46 11.29
CA GLY A 67 28.54 10.75 12.58
C GLY A 67 30.07 10.89 12.55
N ARG A 68 30.67 11.36 11.45
CA ARG A 68 32.03 11.96 11.50
C ARG A 68 31.93 13.46 11.31
N ARG A 69 31.59 14.18 12.38
CA ARG A 69 31.97 15.58 12.59
C ARG A 69 32.42 15.72 14.03
#